data_AF-A0A8T4PI09-F1
#
_entry.id   AF-A0A8T4PI09-F1
#
_cell.length_a   1.000
_cell.length_b   1.000
_cell.length_c   1.000
_cell.angle_alpha   90.00
_cell.angle_beta   90.00
_cell.angle_gamma   90.00
#
_symmetry.space_group_name_H-M   'P 1'
#
loop_
_entity.id
_entity.type
_entity.pdbx_description
1 polymer ?
#
loop_
_entity_poly.entity_id
_entity_poly.type
_entity_poly.pdbx_seq_one_letter_code
_entity_poly.pdbx_strand_id
1 'polypeptide(L)'
;MKKTIMALFSILVLALSAVVVFAAKGGFDDFGYNRQARIFNGLASGWCLQRGAPADCMGIYSNDRLVMKWNAEWDRGNAEKWKNPPYAAWENNEWNGQVPGGSGETWHYNIQWVGSCGRDGTPLPDGGYCIWGQFEVILSHGTVANQHFWDAHATPTGYGN
;
A
#
# COMPACT_ATOMS: atom_id res chain seq x y z
N MET A 1 -20.03 11.81 -56.56
CA MET A 1 -19.77 12.31 -55.18
C MET A 1 -20.67 11.65 -54.10
N LYS A 2 -20.93 10.34 -54.14
CA LYS A 2 -21.77 9.66 -53.12
C LYS A 2 -21.31 8.27 -52.68
N LYS A 3 -20.20 7.73 -53.21
CA LYS A 3 -19.74 6.36 -52.90
C LYS A 3 -18.42 6.29 -52.14
N THR A 4 -17.75 7.42 -51.90
CA THR A 4 -16.42 7.46 -51.26
C THR A 4 -16.45 7.83 -49.77
N ILE A 5 -17.62 8.19 -49.22
CA ILE A 5 -17.75 8.67 -47.83
C ILE A 5 -18.12 7.53 -46.85
N MET A 6 -18.56 6.37 -47.35
CA MET A 6 -18.96 5.23 -46.49
C MET A 6 -17.82 4.27 -46.12
N ALA A 7 -16.60 4.46 -46.62
CA ALA A 7 -15.48 3.56 -46.29
C ALA A 7 -14.61 4.04 -45.11
N LEU A 8 -14.71 5.32 -44.73
CA LEU A 8 -13.88 5.92 -43.68
C LEU A 8 -14.48 5.84 -42.28
N PHE A 9 -15.79 5.55 -42.14
CA PHE A 9 -16.43 5.42 -40.84
C PHE A 9 -16.34 4.00 -40.24
N SER A 10 -16.06 2.99 -41.05
CA SER A 10 -15.98 1.59 -40.59
C SER A 10 -14.58 1.18 -40.13
N ILE A 11 -13.53 1.94 -40.47
CA ILE A 11 -12.14 1.66 -40.06
C ILE A 11 -11.80 2.35 -38.72
N LEU A 12 -12.52 3.41 -38.34
CA LEU A 12 -12.26 4.11 -37.07
C LEU A 12 -12.86 3.42 -35.84
N VAL A 13 -13.85 2.53 -36.02
CA VAL A 13 -14.51 1.81 -34.92
C VAL A 13 -13.75 0.53 -34.50
N LEU A 14 -12.85 0.00 -35.35
CA LEU A 14 -12.04 -1.18 -35.03
C LEU A 14 -10.72 -0.88 -34.30
N ALA A 15 -10.40 0.40 -34.06
CA ALA A 15 -9.20 0.80 -33.32
C ALA A 15 -9.44 0.99 -31.80
N LEU A 16 -10.66 0.74 -31.31
CA LEU A 16 -11.06 0.96 -29.91
C LEU A 16 -11.06 -0.31 -29.04
N SER A 17 -10.69 -1.47 -29.55
CA SER A 17 -10.89 -2.75 -28.86
C SER A 17 -9.62 -3.57 -28.73
N ALA A 18 -8.57 -3.02 -28.11
CA ALA A 18 -7.49 -3.81 -27.52
C ALA A 18 -6.63 -2.94 -26.60
N VAL A 19 -7.21 -2.33 -25.56
CA VAL A 19 -6.40 -2.14 -24.37
C VAL A 19 -6.21 -3.55 -23.83
N VAL A 20 -5.07 -4.15 -24.14
CA VAL A 20 -4.64 -5.40 -23.51
C VAL A 20 -4.44 -5.02 -22.05
N VAL A 21 -5.52 -5.10 -21.26
CA VAL A 21 -5.42 -5.19 -19.82
C VAL A 21 -4.72 -6.52 -19.65
N PHE A 22 -3.40 -6.47 -19.46
CA PHE A 22 -2.65 -7.59 -18.94
C PHE A 22 -3.25 -7.85 -17.56
N ALA A 23 -4.30 -8.66 -17.53
CA ALA A 23 -4.90 -9.18 -16.33
C ALA A 23 -3.83 -10.11 -15.76
N ALA A 24 -2.94 -9.53 -14.97
CA ALA A 24 -1.90 -10.27 -14.32
C ALA A 24 -2.56 -11.36 -13.45
N LYS A 25 -1.84 -12.47 -13.36
CA LYS A 25 -2.40 -13.79 -13.06
C LYS A 25 -3.10 -13.77 -11.69
N GLY A 26 -4.43 -13.84 -11.68
CA GLY A 26 -5.22 -13.85 -10.44
C GLY A 26 -5.60 -12.48 -9.87
N GLY A 27 -5.55 -11.39 -10.66
CA GLY A 27 -6.06 -10.07 -10.26
C GLY A 27 -5.07 -9.16 -9.53
N PHE A 28 -3.82 -9.60 -9.38
CA PHE A 28 -2.69 -8.79 -8.91
C PHE A 28 -1.89 -8.31 -10.11
N ASP A 29 -1.33 -7.09 -10.09
CA ASP A 29 -0.38 -6.59 -11.09
C ASP A 29 1.03 -7.18 -10.92
N ASP A 30 1.95 -6.82 -11.82
CA ASP A 30 3.33 -7.32 -11.85
C ASP A 30 4.15 -6.94 -10.59
N PHE A 31 3.67 -5.95 -9.83
CA PHE A 31 4.32 -5.51 -8.59
C PHE A 31 3.70 -6.15 -7.35
N GLY A 32 2.55 -6.81 -7.48
CA GLY A 32 1.84 -7.48 -6.39
C GLY A 32 0.64 -6.72 -5.85
N TYR A 33 0.10 -5.72 -6.54
CA TYR A 33 -1.12 -5.02 -6.12
C TYR A 33 -2.38 -5.60 -6.77
N ASN A 34 -3.40 -5.87 -5.97
CA ASN A 34 -4.78 -5.95 -6.42
C ASN A 34 -5.54 -4.73 -5.87
N ARG A 35 -5.62 -3.68 -6.70
CA ARG A 35 -6.24 -2.39 -6.32
C ARG A 35 -7.73 -2.51 -6.03
N GLN A 36 -8.43 -3.41 -6.72
CA GLN A 36 -9.86 -3.63 -6.50
C GLN A 36 -10.13 -4.25 -5.12
N ALA A 37 -9.28 -5.20 -4.71
CA ALA A 37 -9.36 -5.85 -3.40
C ALA A 37 -8.60 -5.11 -2.30
N ARG A 38 -7.90 -4.01 -2.63
CA ARG A 38 -7.08 -3.20 -1.71
C ARG A 38 -6.08 -4.01 -0.92
N ILE A 39 -5.35 -4.83 -1.67
CA ILE A 39 -4.32 -5.71 -1.13
C ILE A 39 -3.04 -5.60 -1.97
N PHE A 40 -1.91 -5.58 -1.28
CA PHE A 40 -0.60 -5.82 -1.85
C PHE A 40 -0.12 -7.16 -1.28
N ASN A 41 0.45 -8.01 -2.13
CA ASN A 41 1.05 -9.27 -1.72
C ASN A 41 2.25 -9.57 -2.65
N GLY A 42 3.45 -9.24 -2.17
CA GLY A 42 4.64 -9.28 -2.99
C GLY A 42 5.92 -9.18 -2.17
N LEU A 43 7.03 -8.92 -2.87
CA LEU A 43 8.27 -8.50 -2.23
C LEU A 43 8.22 -7.00 -1.99
N ALA A 44 8.85 -6.50 -0.93
CA ALA A 44 8.92 -5.05 -0.67
C ALA A 44 9.58 -4.27 -1.84
N SER A 45 10.51 -4.89 -2.57
CA SER A 45 11.05 -4.35 -3.83
C SER A 45 9.98 -4.06 -4.90
N GLY A 46 8.89 -4.85 -4.95
CA GLY A 46 7.76 -4.59 -5.84
C GLY A 46 7.04 -3.27 -5.49
N TRP A 47 6.89 -2.99 -4.20
CA TRP A 47 6.37 -1.71 -3.71
C TRP A 47 7.28 -0.53 -4.13
N CYS A 48 8.61 -0.70 -4.05
CA CYS A 48 9.57 0.31 -4.49
C CYS A 48 9.42 0.60 -6.00
N LEU A 49 9.45 -0.46 -6.81
CA LEU A 49 9.44 -0.36 -8.27
C LEU A 49 8.15 0.28 -8.80
N GLN A 50 7.00 -0.03 -8.20
CA GLN A 50 5.73 0.59 -8.57
C GLN A 50 5.74 2.12 -8.42
N ARG A 51 6.56 2.64 -7.51
CA ARG A 51 6.70 4.09 -7.26
C ARG A 51 7.83 4.73 -8.06
N GLY A 52 8.47 3.98 -8.96
CA GLY A 52 9.63 4.44 -9.73
C GLY A 52 10.90 4.55 -8.89
N ALA A 53 10.95 3.91 -7.73
CA ALA A 53 12.15 3.83 -6.91
C ALA A 53 13.00 2.60 -7.30
N PRO A 54 14.32 2.60 -7.00
CA PRO A 54 15.16 1.41 -7.13
C PRO A 54 14.61 0.21 -6.36
N ALA A 55 14.86 -1.01 -6.84
CA ALA A 55 14.36 -2.24 -6.20
C ALA A 55 14.84 -2.41 -4.75
N ASP A 56 15.98 -1.81 -4.40
CA ASP A 56 16.61 -1.83 -3.08
C ASP A 56 16.24 -0.62 -2.20
N CYS A 57 15.17 0.12 -2.52
CA CYS A 57 14.79 1.35 -1.80
C CYS A 57 14.48 1.13 -0.31
N MET A 58 14.25 -0.12 0.10
CA MET A 58 14.00 -0.54 1.49
C MET A 58 15.23 -1.16 2.16
N GLY A 59 16.40 -1.11 1.53
CA GLY A 59 17.65 -1.68 2.06
C GLY A 59 17.51 -3.18 2.33
N ILE A 60 17.82 -3.58 3.58
CA ILE A 60 17.78 -4.99 4.02
C ILE A 60 16.37 -5.61 3.91
N TYR A 61 15.32 -4.79 3.91
CA TYR A 61 13.93 -5.25 3.84
C TYR A 61 13.43 -5.45 2.41
N SER A 62 14.21 -5.12 1.38
CA SER A 62 13.76 -5.15 -0.02
C SER A 62 13.37 -6.56 -0.52
N ASN A 63 13.90 -7.61 0.11
CA ASN A 63 13.60 -9.01 -0.16
C ASN A 63 12.53 -9.60 0.77
N ASP A 64 11.99 -8.82 1.70
CA ASP A 64 10.96 -9.30 2.60
C ASP A 64 9.65 -9.48 1.86
N ARG A 65 8.88 -10.49 2.28
CA ARG A 65 7.50 -10.64 1.88
C ARG A 65 6.67 -9.61 2.61
N LEU A 66 5.95 -8.80 1.87
CA LEU A 66 5.07 -7.77 2.39
C LEU A 66 3.64 -8.06 1.94
N VAL A 67 2.73 -8.13 2.90
CA VAL A 67 1.29 -8.09 2.67
C VAL A 67 0.76 -6.78 3.25
N MET A 68 0.14 -5.96 2.41
CA MET A 68 -0.53 -4.75 2.86
C MET A 68 -2.02 -4.87 2.58
N LYS A 69 -2.88 -4.38 3.47
CA LYS A 69 -4.29 -4.14 3.16
C LYS A 69 -4.68 -2.76 3.60
N TRP A 70 -5.62 -2.15 2.88
CA TRP A 70 -6.09 -0.80 3.17
C TRP A 70 -7.58 -0.67 2.87
N ASN A 71 -8.21 0.39 3.35
CA ASN A 71 -9.60 0.69 3.02
C ASN A 71 -9.76 1.71 1.89
N ALA A 72 -11.00 1.95 1.47
CA ALA A 72 -11.30 2.89 0.39
C ALA A 72 -10.87 4.34 0.70
N GLU A 73 -10.86 4.72 1.97
CA GLU A 73 -10.43 6.05 2.40
C GLU A 73 -8.93 6.27 2.19
N TRP A 74 -8.13 5.22 2.23
CA TRP A 74 -6.72 5.28 1.86
C TRP A 74 -6.52 5.63 0.38
N ASP A 75 -7.32 5.03 -0.51
CA ASP A 75 -7.31 5.37 -1.94
C ASP A 75 -7.74 6.82 -2.15
N ARG A 76 -8.81 7.26 -1.46
CA ARG A 76 -9.32 8.64 -1.51
C ARG A 76 -8.24 9.63 -1.08
N GLY A 77 -7.60 9.38 0.06
CA GLY A 77 -6.54 10.21 0.60
C GLY A 77 -5.34 10.33 -0.33
N ASN A 78 -4.89 9.22 -0.93
CA ASN A 78 -3.84 9.26 -1.95
C ASN A 78 -4.23 10.08 -3.18
N ALA A 79 -5.44 9.88 -3.71
CA ALA A 79 -5.93 10.62 -4.88
C ALA A 79 -6.04 12.14 -4.61
N GLU A 80 -6.48 12.51 -3.41
CA GLU A 80 -6.63 13.90 -2.97
C GLU A 80 -5.34 14.50 -2.40
N LYS A 81 -4.25 13.71 -2.33
CA LYS A 81 -2.99 14.08 -1.69
C LYS A 81 -3.19 14.55 -0.24
N TRP A 82 -4.15 13.94 0.46
CA TRP A 82 -4.51 14.19 1.85
C TRP A 82 -4.95 15.64 2.14
N LYS A 83 -5.53 16.34 1.16
CA LYS A 83 -5.88 17.77 1.26
C LYS A 83 -7.31 18.06 1.75
N ASN A 84 -8.19 17.06 1.80
CA ASN A 84 -9.60 17.22 2.15
C ASN A 84 -9.97 16.38 3.38
N PRO A 85 -9.41 16.68 4.57
CA PRO A 85 -9.78 15.99 5.80
C PRO A 85 -11.26 16.25 6.18
N PRO A 86 -11.89 15.39 7.00
CA PRO A 86 -11.30 14.23 7.66
C PRO A 86 -11.27 12.96 6.79
N TYR A 87 -10.31 12.08 7.04
CA TYR A 87 -10.23 10.76 6.42
C TYR A 87 -10.46 9.68 7.46
N ALA A 88 -11.16 8.60 7.10
CA ALA A 88 -11.20 7.39 7.93
C ALA A 88 -10.23 6.33 7.38
N ALA A 89 -9.07 6.76 6.89
CA ALA A 89 -8.12 5.90 6.20
C ALA A 89 -7.34 5.01 7.18
N TRP A 90 -7.16 3.74 6.81
CA TRP A 90 -6.28 2.83 7.53
C TRP A 90 -5.55 1.89 6.56
N GLU A 91 -4.39 1.42 7.00
CA GLU A 91 -3.67 0.31 6.37
C GLU A 91 -3.04 -0.61 7.44
N ASN A 92 -2.86 -1.88 7.10
CA ASN A 92 -2.04 -2.80 7.88
C ASN A 92 -0.92 -3.39 7.02
N ASN A 93 0.24 -3.58 7.63
CA ASN A 93 1.43 -4.09 6.97
C ASN A 93 1.97 -5.31 7.71
N GLU A 94 2.07 -6.43 7.01
CA GLU A 94 2.65 -7.69 7.48
C GLU A 94 3.97 -7.91 6.74
N TRP A 95 5.09 -7.79 7.46
CA TRP A 95 6.43 -8.05 6.93
C TRP A 95 6.94 -9.41 7.40
N ASN A 96 7.49 -10.16 6.46
CA ASN A 96 8.16 -11.43 6.73
C ASN A 96 9.48 -11.53 5.95
N GLY A 97 10.57 -11.26 6.65
CA GLY A 97 11.95 -11.43 6.21
C GLY A 97 12.55 -12.81 6.53
N GLN A 98 11.78 -13.76 7.09
CA GLN A 98 12.21 -15.16 7.31
C GLN A 98 12.19 -15.96 6.00
N VAL A 99 12.81 -15.41 4.97
CA VAL A 99 12.91 -15.96 3.61
C VAL A 99 14.36 -15.91 3.15
N PRO A 100 14.78 -16.74 2.18
CA PRO A 100 16.13 -16.66 1.64
C PRO A 100 16.46 -15.24 1.13
N GLY A 101 17.47 -14.62 1.74
CA GLY A 101 17.92 -13.26 1.39
C GLY A 101 17.07 -12.12 1.96
N GLY A 102 16.09 -12.40 2.82
CA GLY A 102 15.32 -11.39 3.56
C GLY A 102 16.08 -10.82 4.76
N SER A 103 15.45 -9.88 5.45
CA SER A 103 15.99 -9.18 6.62
C SER A 103 16.22 -10.10 7.83
N GLY A 104 15.54 -11.25 7.89
CA GLY A 104 15.48 -12.08 9.09
C GLY A 104 14.58 -11.50 10.19
N GLU A 105 13.75 -10.49 9.87
CA GLU A 105 12.81 -9.87 10.80
C GLU A 105 11.36 -10.14 10.40
N THR A 106 10.43 -10.05 11.35
CA THR A 106 8.99 -10.02 11.05
C THR A 106 8.37 -8.82 11.71
N TRP A 107 7.40 -8.17 11.07
CA TRP A 107 6.72 -7.00 11.63
C TRP A 107 5.24 -7.00 11.31
N HIS A 108 4.45 -6.51 12.26
CA HIS A 108 3.02 -6.30 12.13
C HIS A 108 2.70 -4.85 12.51
N TYR A 109 2.14 -4.10 11.57
CA TYR A 109 1.73 -2.71 11.79
C TYR A 109 0.25 -2.53 11.51
N ASN A 110 -0.43 -1.80 12.40
CA ASN A 110 -1.73 -1.18 12.12
C ASN A 110 -1.57 0.33 12.12
N ILE A 111 -2.05 0.99 11.07
CA ILE A 111 -1.87 2.41 10.83
C ILE A 111 -3.22 3.05 10.51
N GLN A 112 -3.53 4.18 11.13
CA GLN A 112 -4.77 4.93 10.87
C GLN A 112 -4.54 6.43 10.73
N TRP A 113 -5.39 7.10 9.97
CA TRP A 113 -5.39 8.56 9.90
C TRP A 113 -5.99 9.16 11.18
N VAL A 114 -5.31 10.14 11.76
CA VAL A 114 -5.74 10.82 13.00
C VAL A 114 -5.76 12.34 12.88
N GLY A 115 -5.50 12.87 11.69
CA GLY A 115 -5.19 14.28 11.50
C GLY A 115 -3.79 14.61 12.01
N SER A 116 -3.44 15.90 12.03
CA SER A 116 -2.09 16.34 12.38
C SER A 116 -1.66 15.83 13.77
N CYS A 117 -0.61 14.99 13.81
CA CYS A 117 -0.12 14.37 15.06
C CYS A 117 1.32 14.75 15.44
N GLY A 118 2.04 15.49 14.58
CA GLY A 118 3.39 15.97 14.86
C GLY A 118 4.48 15.33 13.99
N ARG A 119 5.67 15.11 14.57
CA ARG A 119 6.80 14.48 13.87
C ARG A 119 6.72 12.96 13.99
N ASP A 120 7.37 12.26 13.06
CA ASP A 120 7.48 10.81 13.13
C ASP A 120 8.08 10.35 14.47
N GLY A 121 7.44 9.37 15.10
CA GLY A 121 7.79 8.84 16.42
C GLY A 121 7.27 9.67 17.60
N THR A 122 6.49 10.74 17.38
CA THR A 122 5.85 11.48 18.49
C THR A 122 4.86 10.56 19.20
N PRO A 123 5.04 10.25 20.50
CA PRO A 123 4.11 9.40 21.24
C PRO A 123 2.73 10.04 21.35
N LEU A 124 1.68 9.24 21.24
CA LEU A 124 0.30 9.69 21.40
C LEU A 124 -0.31 9.17 22.71
N PRO A 125 -1.34 9.85 23.26
CA PRO A 125 -1.84 9.58 24.62
C PRO A 125 -2.39 8.17 24.85
N ASP A 126 -2.80 7.48 23.79
CA ASP A 126 -3.38 6.15 23.81
C ASP A 126 -2.35 5.01 23.68
N GLY A 127 -1.06 5.34 23.45
CA GLY A 127 0.03 4.38 23.34
C GLY A 127 0.51 4.12 21.91
N GLY A 128 -0.04 4.80 20.90
CA GLY A 128 0.50 4.83 19.55
C GLY A 128 1.60 5.88 19.35
N TYR A 129 2.05 6.04 18.12
CA TYR A 129 2.94 7.13 17.73
C TYR A 129 2.63 7.68 16.34
N CYS A 130 2.89 8.97 16.17
CA CYS A 130 2.69 9.68 14.92
C CYS A 130 3.65 9.20 13.82
N ILE A 131 3.16 9.03 12.60
CA ILE A 131 3.93 8.86 11.38
C ILE A 131 3.33 9.69 10.25
N TRP A 132 4.19 10.13 9.32
CA TRP A 132 3.82 10.86 8.12
C TRP A 132 3.01 12.13 8.41
N GLY A 133 3.20 12.71 9.60
CA GLY A 133 2.57 13.94 10.07
C GLY A 133 1.09 13.87 10.39
N GLN A 134 0.38 12.83 9.95
CA GLN A 134 -1.10 12.77 10.03
C GLN A 134 -1.68 11.37 10.26
N PHE A 135 -0.81 10.38 10.46
CA PHE A 135 -1.20 9.00 10.75
C PHE A 135 -0.61 8.58 12.08
N GLU A 136 -1.23 7.58 12.67
CA GLU A 136 -0.79 6.94 13.89
C GLU A 136 -0.52 5.47 13.61
N VAL A 137 0.60 4.97 14.11
CA VAL A 137 0.83 3.54 14.29
C VAL A 137 0.20 3.14 15.62
N ILE A 138 -0.96 2.47 15.55
CA ILE A 138 -1.70 2.00 16.72
C ILE A 138 -1.22 0.62 17.20
N LEU A 139 -0.60 -0.17 16.32
CA LEU A 139 0.02 -1.45 16.65
C LEU A 139 1.35 -1.56 15.93
N SER A 140 2.41 -1.93 16.64
CA SER A 140 3.71 -2.25 16.07
C SER A 140 4.36 -3.33 16.93
N HIS A 141 4.52 -4.52 16.38
CA HIS A 141 5.26 -5.59 17.05
C HIS A 141 5.94 -6.50 16.02
N GLY A 142 6.98 -7.20 16.45
CA GLY A 142 7.78 -7.97 15.53
C GLY A 142 8.71 -8.97 16.19
N THR A 143 9.53 -9.61 15.37
CA THR A 143 10.65 -10.46 15.80
C THR A 143 11.92 -9.97 15.13
N VAL A 144 12.93 -9.63 15.94
CA VAL A 144 14.25 -9.15 15.51
C VAL A 144 15.27 -9.95 16.30
N ALA A 145 16.29 -10.50 15.63
CA ALA A 145 17.31 -11.33 16.26
C ALA A 145 16.72 -12.45 17.18
N ASN A 146 15.62 -13.06 16.75
CA ASN A 146 14.85 -14.09 17.49
C ASN A 146 14.22 -13.62 18.81
N GLN A 147 14.07 -12.31 19.03
CA GLN A 147 13.36 -11.75 20.16
C GLN A 147 12.09 -11.04 19.70
N HIS A 148 11.00 -11.25 20.44
CA HIS A 148 9.73 -10.57 20.20
C HIS A 148 9.66 -9.26 20.97
N PHE A 149 9.21 -8.20 20.32
CA PHE A 149 9.14 -6.86 20.92
C PHE A 149 7.91 -6.10 20.40
N TRP A 150 7.53 -5.07 21.15
CA TRP A 150 6.39 -4.19 20.90
C TRP A 150 6.88 -2.75 20.94
N ASP A 151 6.63 -1.99 19.87
CA ASP A 151 6.90 -0.56 19.82
C ASP A 151 5.64 0.28 20.06
N ALA A 152 4.46 -0.28 19.73
CA ALA A 152 3.17 0.36 19.97
C ALA A 152 2.08 -0.66 20.25
N HIS A 153 1.18 -0.31 21.16
CA HIS A 153 -0.03 -1.05 21.48
C HIS A 153 -1.08 -0.09 22.02
N ALA A 154 -1.64 0.72 21.13
CA ALA A 154 -2.64 1.72 21.46
C ALA A 154 -3.91 1.07 22.03
N THR A 155 -4.64 1.79 22.88
CA THR A 155 -5.91 1.32 23.44
C THR A 155 -7.05 2.25 23.00
N PRO A 156 -7.94 1.83 22.08
CA PRO A 156 -8.01 0.52 21.42
C PRO A 156 -7.02 0.39 20.24
N THR A 157 -6.71 -0.85 19.90
CA THR A 157 -5.74 -1.19 18.82
C THR A 157 -6.41 -1.61 17.50
N GLY A 158 -7.72 -1.41 17.39
CA GLY A 158 -8.50 -1.65 16.19
C GLY A 158 -9.04 -0.34 15.62
N TYR A 159 -9.28 -0.31 14.32
CA TYR A 159 -9.61 0.91 13.56
C TYR A 159 -10.93 1.61 13.92
N GLY A 160 -11.70 1.07 14.87
CA GLY A 160 -13.07 1.49 15.15
C GLY A 160 -13.98 1.18 13.95
N ASN A 161 -15.21 0.72 14.23
CA ASN A 161 -16.29 0.71 13.24
C ASN A 161 -17.40 1.60 13.77
#